data_AF-A0AAD5IRA3-F1
#
_entry.id   AF-A0AAD5IRA3-F1
#
_cell.length_a   1.000
_cell.length_b   1.000
_cell.length_c   1.000
_cell.angle_alpha   90.00
_cell.angle_beta   90.00
_cell.angle_gamma   90.00
#
_symmetry.space_group_name_H-M   'P 1'
#
loop_
_entity.id
_entity.type
_entity.pdbx_description
1 polymer ?
#
loop_
_entity_poly.entity_id
_entity_poly.type
_entity_poly.pdbx_seq_one_letter_code
_entity_poly.pdbx_strand_id
1 'polypeptide(L)'
;MNVQKELHCANRKLNIAITRIAYPYGHPNILAEFIAGQLKNIVSFCKAMKKAIELTELENTKGIQVQIAGHINGKEIARVEWTREGRVPL
;
A
#
# COMPACT_ATOMS: atom_id res chain seq x y z
N MET A 1 14.53 -10.50 13.35
CA MET A 1 13.45 -10.80 14.33
C MET A 1 13.33 -12.31 14.40
N ASN A 2 13.60 -12.92 15.56
CA ASN A 2 13.63 -14.38 15.69
C ASN A 2 12.21 -14.86 16.04
N VAL A 3 11.41 -15.13 15.01
CA VAL A 3 9.96 -15.40 15.09
C VAL A 3 9.64 -16.56 16.05
N GLN A 4 10.57 -17.51 16.22
CA GLN A 4 10.42 -18.65 17.15
C GLN A 4 10.59 -18.28 18.62
N LYS A 5 11.25 -17.16 18.95
CA LYS A 5 11.41 -16.71 20.34
C LYS A 5 10.21 -15.87 20.82
N GLU A 6 9.55 -15.16 19.91
CA GLU A 6 8.38 -14.32 20.22
C GLU A 6 7.11 -15.14 20.40
N LEU A 7 6.92 -16.17 19.57
CA LEU A 7 5.90 -17.19 19.79
C LEU A 7 6.49 -18.21 20.77
N HIS A 8 6.10 -18.14 22.05
CA HIS A 8 6.43 -19.12 23.11
C HIS A 8 5.99 -20.57 22.74
N CYS A 9 6.64 -21.16 21.74
CA CYS A 9 6.36 -22.48 21.20
C CYS A 9 7.30 -23.48 21.88
N ALA A 10 7.08 -23.74 23.17
CA ALA A 10 7.92 -24.65 23.96
C ALA A 10 7.98 -26.09 23.42
N ASN A 11 7.14 -26.48 22.45
CA ASN A 11 7.17 -27.82 21.86
C ASN A 11 6.54 -27.96 20.45
N ARG A 12 6.32 -26.86 19.71
CA ARG A 12 5.68 -26.90 18.37
C ARG A 12 6.65 -26.45 17.29
N LYS A 13 6.81 -27.27 16.24
CA LYS A 13 7.61 -26.92 15.06
C LYS A 13 6.86 -25.90 14.21
N LEU A 14 7.48 -24.74 13.99
CA LEU A 14 6.97 -23.68 13.12
C LEU A 14 7.49 -23.89 11.70
N ASN A 15 6.58 -24.11 10.75
CA ASN A 15 6.92 -24.14 9.33
C ASN A 15 6.44 -22.84 8.69
N ILE A 16 7.37 -22.07 8.13
CA ILE A 16 7.08 -20.83 7.40
C ILE A 16 7.21 -21.14 5.92
N ALA A 17 6.14 -20.88 5.16
CA ALA A 17 6.15 -20.96 3.71
C ALA A 17 6.10 -19.55 3.12
N ILE A 18 6.97 -19.27 2.15
CA ILE A 18 7.02 -17.99 1.44
C ILE A 18 6.41 -18.19 0.06
N THR A 19 5.30 -17.53 -0.20
CA THR A 19 4.67 -17.49 -1.52
C THR A 19 4.99 -16.17 -2.21
N ARG A 20 5.43 -16.23 -3.46
CA ARG A 20 5.64 -15.04 -4.28
C ARG A 20 4.34 -14.58 -4.91
N ILE A 21 4.15 -13.27 -4.96
CA ILE A 21 3.03 -12.62 -5.65
C ILE A 21 3.54 -12.22 -7.03
N ALA A 22 2.87 -12.65 -8.10
CA ALA A 22 3.30 -12.40 -9.48
C ALA A 22 3.17 -10.92 -9.87
N TYR A 23 2.09 -10.27 -9.44
CA TYR A 23 1.77 -8.87 -9.78
C TYR A 23 1.62 -8.06 -8.48
N PRO A 24 2.71 -7.44 -7.99
CA PRO A 24 2.72 -6.80 -6.68
C PRO A 24 1.83 -5.55 -6.64
N TYR A 25 1.79 -4.76 -7.72
CA TYR A 25 1.01 -3.51 -7.74
C TYR A 25 -0.49 -3.72 -7.98
N GLY A 26 -0.91 -4.92 -8.39
CA GLY A 26 -2.31 -5.33 -8.36
C GLY A 26 -2.81 -5.64 -6.94
N HIS A 27 -1.92 -5.81 -5.96
CA HIS A 27 -2.29 -6.10 -4.59
C HIS A 27 -2.40 -4.81 -3.76
N PRO A 28 -3.57 -4.46 -3.22
CA PRO A 28 -3.81 -3.17 -2.59
C PRO A 28 -2.92 -2.92 -1.36
N ASN A 29 -2.62 -3.95 -0.55
CA ASN A 29 -1.74 -3.79 0.62
C ASN A 29 -0.31 -3.37 0.23
N ILE A 30 0.24 -3.95 -0.84
CA ILE A 30 1.60 -3.63 -1.30
C ILE A 30 1.63 -2.21 -1.85
N LEU A 31 0.59 -1.83 -2.60
CA LEU A 31 0.44 -0.48 -3.12
C LEU A 31 0.29 0.56 -2.00
N ALA A 32 -0.45 0.24 -0.92
CA ALA A 32 -0.59 1.11 0.24
C ALA A 32 0.75 1.33 0.97
N GLU A 33 1.53 0.26 1.16
CA GLU A 33 2.89 0.36 1.72
C GLU A 33 3.81 1.20 0.83
N PHE A 34 3.70 1.05 -0.49
CA PHE A 34 4.44 1.88 -1.45
C PHE A 34 4.09 3.37 -1.29
N ILE A 35 2.81 3.73 -1.26
CA ILE A 35 2.37 5.13 -1.05
C ILE A 35 2.86 5.65 0.29
N ALA A 36 2.76 4.87 1.36
CA ALA A 36 3.26 5.24 2.68
C ALA A 36 4.78 5.51 2.67
N GLY A 37 5.55 4.68 1.96
CA GLY A 37 6.99 4.89 1.75
C GLY A 37 7.31 6.19 1.01
N GLN A 38 6.55 6.50 -0.05
CA GLN A 38 6.70 7.77 -0.79
C GLN A 38 6.42 8.99 0.09
N LEU A 39 5.34 8.94 0.87
CA LEU A 39 4.98 10.03 1.79
C LEU A 39 6.03 10.20 2.91
N LYS A 40 6.60 9.10 3.41
CA LYS A 40 7.69 9.14 4.40
C LYS A 40 8.96 9.80 3.84
N ASN A 41 9.22 9.63 2.55
CA ASN A 41 10.32 10.29 1.84
C ASN A 41 9.98 11.74 1.43
N ILE A 42 8.91 12.34 1.98
CA ILE A 42 8.49 13.73 1.73
C ILE A 42 8.21 13.97 0.23
N VAL A 43 7.81 12.92 -0.50
CA VAL A 43 7.30 13.08 -1.87
C VAL A 43 5.91 13.68 -1.80
N SER A 44 5.65 14.68 -2.65
CA SER A 44 4.32 15.28 -2.76
C SER A 44 3.25 14.22 -2.98
N PHE A 45 2.15 14.30 -2.22
CA PHE A 45 1.06 13.32 -2.29
C PHE A 45 0.51 13.14 -3.72
N CYS A 46 0.41 14.22 -4.50
CA CYS A 46 -0.03 14.15 -5.90
C CYS A 46 0.90 13.27 -6.75
N LYS A 47 2.21 13.37 -6.53
CA LYS A 47 3.21 12.55 -7.25
C LYS A 47 3.12 11.10 -6.81
N ALA A 48 2.98 10.84 -5.51
CA ALA A 48 2.82 9.50 -4.97
C ALA A 48 1.56 8.82 -5.51
N MET A 49 0.43 9.53 -5.53
CA MET A 49 -0.85 9.02 -6.05
C MET A 49 -0.77 8.76 -7.55
N LYS A 50 -0.27 9.70 -8.34
CA LYS A 50 -0.11 9.53 -9.80
C LYS A 50 0.79 8.32 -10.10
N LYS A 51 1.87 8.14 -9.34
CA LYS A 51 2.76 7.00 -9.52
C LYS A 51 2.12 5.68 -9.15
N ALA A 52 1.32 5.66 -8.08
CA ALA A 52 0.59 4.46 -7.67
C ALA A 52 -0.45 4.04 -8.73
N ILE A 53 -1.17 5.00 -9.32
CA ILE A 53 -2.11 4.75 -10.42
C ILE A 53 -1.38 4.18 -11.63
N GLU A 54 -0.32 4.84 -12.09
CA GLU A 54 0.50 4.40 -13.23
C GLU A 54 1.00 2.96 -13.04
N LEU A 55 1.52 2.63 -11.85
CA LEU A 55 1.99 1.28 -11.53
C LEU A 55 0.86 0.25 -11.53
N THR A 56 -0.35 0.65 -11.12
CA THR A 56 -1.52 -0.25 -11.05
C THR A 56 -2.15 -0.47 -12.43
N GLU A 57 -2.11 0.54 -13.30
CA GLU A 57 -2.59 0.44 -14.68
C GLU A 57 -1.74 -0.52 -15.51
N LEU A 58 -0.41 -0.54 -15.30
CA LEU A 58 0.51 -1.49 -15.94
C LEU A 58 0.15 -2.96 -15.63
N GLU A 59 -0.46 -3.22 -14.48
CA GLU A 59 -0.88 -4.56 -14.04
C GLU A 59 -2.28 -4.98 -14.54
N ASN A 60 -2.86 -4.25 -15.51
CA ASN A 60 -4.18 -4.51 -16.10
C ASN A 60 -5.35 -4.47 -15.10
N THR A 61 -5.28 -3.59 -14.11
CA THR A 61 -6.35 -3.42 -13.12
C THR A 61 -7.54 -2.68 -13.74
N LYS A 62 -8.77 -3.17 -13.52
CA LYS A 62 -10.01 -2.60 -14.13
C LYS A 62 -10.40 -1.22 -13.57
N GLY A 63 -9.93 -0.92 -12.36
CA GLY A 63 -10.16 0.35 -11.70
C GLY A 63 -9.51 0.36 -10.32
N ILE A 64 -9.15 1.55 -9.87
CA ILE A 64 -8.51 1.80 -8.59
C ILE A 64 -9.14 3.04 -7.95
N GLN A 65 -9.36 2.98 -6.64
CA GLN A 65 -9.67 4.15 -5.84
C GLN A 65 -8.63 4.25 -4.72
N VAL A 66 -7.89 5.35 -4.68
CA VAL A 66 -6.92 5.66 -3.64
C VAL A 66 -7.45 6.82 -2.82
N GLN A 67 -7.42 6.67 -1.50
CA GLN A 67 -7.82 7.70 -0.55
C GLN A 67 -6.69 7.93 0.47
N ILE A 68 -6.37 9.20 0.71
CA ILE A 68 -5.39 9.63 1.69
C ILE A 68 -6.06 10.65 2.59
N ALA A 69 -6.01 10.42 3.90
CA ALA A 69 -6.57 11.32 4.90
C ALA A 69 -5.50 11.77 5.89
N GLY A 70 -5.52 13.05 6.27
CA GLY A 70 -4.66 13.60 7.31
C GLY A 70 -4.08 14.98 6.98
N HIS A 71 -2.96 15.31 7.61
CA HIS A 71 -2.24 16.58 7.44
C HIS A 71 -1.39 16.56 6.16
N ILE A 72 -2.05 16.68 5.01
CA ILE A 72 -1.40 16.51 3.71
C ILE A 72 -0.54 17.74 3.37
N ASN A 73 0.72 17.50 3.00
CA ASN A 73 1.76 18.50 2.74
C ASN A 73 2.09 19.39 3.96
N GLY A 74 1.97 18.85 5.18
CA GLY A 74 2.28 19.61 6.40
C GLY A 74 1.31 20.76 6.68
N LYS A 75 0.11 20.74 6.07
CA LYS A 75 -0.94 21.69 6.42
C LYS A 75 -1.50 21.37 7.80
N GLU A 76 -1.80 22.41 8.56
CA GLU A 76 -2.41 22.31 9.89
C GLU A 76 -3.79 21.66 9.85
N ILE A 77 -4.57 21.94 8.80
CA ILE A 77 -5.91 21.39 8.63
C ILE A 77 -5.82 20.03 7.94
N ALA A 78 -6.34 18.99 8.61
CA ALA A 78 -6.48 17.68 8.03
C ALA A 78 -7.51 17.70 6.89
N ARG A 79 -7.19 17.01 5.80
CA ARG A 79 -8.09 16.84 4.66
C ARG A 79 -8.07 15.42 4.15
N VAL A 80 -9.11 15.08 3.40
CA VAL A 80 -9.28 13.80 2.74
C VAL A 80 -9.22 14.04 1.24
N GLU A 81 -8.23 13.46 0.59
CA GLU A 81 -8.07 13.49 -0.86
C GLU A 81 -8.31 12.09 -1.38
N TRP A 82 -9.07 11.97 -2.46
CA TRP A 82 -9.28 10.70 -3.12
C TRP A 82 -9.16 10.87 -4.63
N THR A 83 -8.68 9.83 -5.28
CA THR A 83 -8.62 9.75 -6.74
C THR A 83 -9.13 8.39 -7.14
N ARG A 84 -9.99 8.39 -8.16
CA ARG A 84 -10.61 7.19 -8.69
C ARG A 84 -10.35 7.15 -10.18
N GLU A 85 -9.81 6.02 -10.63
CA GLU A 85 -9.54 5.74 -12.03
C GLU A 85 -10.21 4.42 -12.42
N GLY A 86 -10.76 4.37 -13.64
CA GLY A 86 -11.45 3.19 -14.15
C GLY A 86 -12.77 2.84 -13.44
N ARG A 87 -13.18 1.57 -13.58
CA ARG A 87 -14.48 1.10 -13.10
C ARG A 87 -14.36 0.47 -11.72
N VAL A 88 -14.77 1.23 -10.70
CA VAL A 88 -14.88 0.78 -9.30
C VAL A 88 -16.36 0.74 -8.90
N PRO A 89 -17.06 -0.40 -9.09
CA PRO A 89 -18.42 -0.57 -8.61
C PRO A 89 -18.38 -0.88 -7.10
N LEU A 90 -18.29 0.19 -6.30
CA LEU A 90 -18.67 0.20 -4.90
C LEU A 90 -20.14 0.59 -4.80
#